data_AF-A0A2S5A188-F1
#
_entry.id   AF-A0A2S5A188-F1
#
_cell.length_a   1.000
_cell.length_b   1.000
_cell.length_c   1.000
_cell.angle_alpha   90.00
_cell.angle_beta   90.00
_cell.angle_gamma   90.00
#
_symmetry.space_group_name_H-M   'P 1'
#
loop_
_entity.id
_entity.type
_entity.pdbx_description
1 polymer ?
#
loop_
_entity_poly.entity_id
_entity_poly.type
_entity_poly.pdbx_seq_one_letter_code
_entity_poly.pdbx_strand_id
1 'polypeptide(L)'
;MKKHLLQIVFILLFISGSAYAQKYMPPPNNDTFKETVKGVTYVYAEGYVTVTNNSGHDLAVLTIQSEYNGEKSVNGIVFFEDIPAGGTQKQKVEFTLDSDESKVDYKTLKPELLVFSYLKAVRD
;
A
#
# COMPACT_ATOMS: atom_id res chain seq x y z
N MET A 1 39.34 0.34 -42.42
CA MET A 1 39.76 0.04 -41.04
C MET A 1 38.98 0.94 -40.08
N LYS A 2 38.24 0.30 -39.17
CA LYS A 2 37.96 0.71 -37.79
C LYS A 2 37.18 2.02 -37.54
N LYS A 3 36.01 1.80 -36.90
CA LYS A 3 35.36 2.63 -35.85
C LYS A 3 34.72 3.89 -36.44
N HIS A 4 33.42 4.08 -36.40
CA HIS A 4 32.67 4.36 -35.19
C HIS A 4 31.21 3.90 -35.33
N LEU A 5 31.01 2.58 -35.18
CA LEU A 5 29.72 1.99 -34.83
C LEU A 5 29.58 2.04 -33.30
N LEU A 6 29.54 3.24 -32.71
CA LEU A 6 29.47 3.39 -31.25
C LEU A 6 28.99 4.79 -30.85
N GLN A 7 27.72 5.10 -31.08
CA GLN A 7 27.08 6.28 -30.49
C GLN A 7 25.56 6.11 -30.37
N ILE A 8 25.13 4.94 -29.89
CA ILE A 8 23.84 4.82 -29.22
C ILE A 8 24.21 4.59 -27.75
N VAL A 9 24.49 5.69 -27.07
CA VAL A 9 24.68 5.70 -25.62
C VAL A 9 23.32 5.44 -25.02
N PHE A 10 23.13 4.17 -24.68
CA PHE A 10 22.02 3.59 -23.95
C PHE A 10 22.02 4.21 -22.55
N ILE A 11 21.37 5.36 -22.37
CA ILE A 11 21.03 5.87 -21.04
C ILE A 11 19.73 5.17 -20.62
N LEU A 12 19.82 3.86 -20.37
CA LEU A 12 18.94 3.23 -19.40
C LEU A 12 19.57 3.51 -18.03
N LEU A 13 19.20 4.66 -17.46
CA LEU A 13 19.26 4.85 -16.03
C LEU A 13 18.40 3.75 -15.42
N PHE A 14 19.04 2.64 -15.04
CA PHE A 14 18.50 1.69 -14.10
C PHE A 14 18.14 2.50 -12.85
N ILE A 15 16.86 2.76 -12.68
CA ILE A 15 16.29 3.10 -11.38
C ILE A 15 16.43 1.82 -10.57
N SER A 16 17.62 1.57 -10.02
CA SER A 16 17.84 0.55 -9.01
C SER A 16 17.28 1.07 -7.69
N GLY A 17 15.98 1.36 -7.68
CA GLY A 17 15.21 1.27 -6.45
C GLY A 17 15.10 -0.22 -6.17
N SER A 18 15.56 -0.66 -5.00
CA SER A 18 15.20 -1.95 -4.45
C SER A 18 13.67 -2.02 -4.43
N ALA A 19 13.09 -2.63 -5.47
CA ALA A 19 11.67 -2.87 -5.60
C ALA A 19 11.33 -3.99 -4.61
N TYR A 20 11.08 -3.62 -3.37
CA TYR A 20 10.53 -4.55 -2.39
C TYR A 20 9.11 -4.87 -2.82
N ALA A 21 8.83 -6.15 -3.07
CA ALA A 21 7.48 -6.61 -3.34
C ALA A 21 6.68 -6.48 -2.03
N GLN A 22 5.75 -5.53 -1.99
CA GLN A 22 4.86 -5.35 -0.84
C GLN A 22 4.08 -6.65 -0.57
N LYS A 23 4.05 -7.07 0.69
CA LYS A 23 3.29 -8.25 1.10
C LYS A 23 1.86 -7.86 1.42
N TYR A 24 0.93 -8.49 0.73
CA TYR A 24 -0.50 -8.27 0.89
C TYR A 24 -1.16 -9.55 1.41
N MET A 25 -2.05 -9.41 2.39
CA MET A 25 -2.96 -10.48 2.76
C MET A 25 -4.22 -10.42 1.90
N PRO A 26 -4.79 -11.58 1.53
CA PRO A 26 -6.05 -11.61 0.82
C PRO A 26 -7.18 -11.04 1.71
N PRO A 27 -8.27 -10.55 1.10
CA PRO A 27 -9.43 -10.13 1.86
C PRO A 27 -10.02 -11.28 2.70
N PRO A 28 -10.71 -10.97 3.82
CA PRO A 28 -11.41 -11.95 4.62
C PRO A 28 -12.33 -12.86 3.80
N ASN A 29 -12.56 -14.08 4.30
CA ASN A 29 -13.42 -15.06 3.63
C ASN A 29 -14.93 -14.76 3.82
N ASN A 30 -15.38 -13.62 3.27
CA ASN A 30 -16.76 -13.16 3.26
C ASN A 30 -17.08 -12.64 1.85
N ASP A 31 -18.10 -13.21 1.19
CA ASP A 31 -18.37 -12.93 -0.22
C ASP A 31 -18.77 -11.47 -0.46
N THR A 32 -19.59 -10.89 0.42
CA THR A 32 -19.95 -9.47 0.35
C THR A 32 -18.71 -8.59 0.46
N PHE A 33 -17.81 -8.89 1.40
CA PHE A 33 -16.58 -8.14 1.57
C PHE A 33 -15.69 -8.23 0.33
N LYS A 34 -15.49 -9.44 -0.21
CA LYS A 34 -14.67 -9.68 -1.40
C LYS A 34 -15.21 -8.92 -2.60
N GLU A 35 -16.53 -8.94 -2.81
CA GLU A 35 -17.14 -8.18 -3.90
C GLU A 35 -17.03 -6.67 -3.68
N THR A 36 -17.10 -6.17 -2.43
CA THR A 36 -16.88 -4.75 -2.12
C THR A 36 -15.46 -4.30 -2.47
N VAL A 37 -14.43 -5.08 -2.11
CA VAL A 37 -13.03 -4.70 -2.40
C VAL A 37 -12.54 -5.14 -3.78
N LYS A 38 -13.40 -5.75 -4.59
CA LYS A 38 -13.06 -6.21 -5.93
C LYS A 38 -12.81 -5.02 -6.84
N GLY A 39 -11.62 -4.97 -7.43
CA GLY A 39 -11.18 -3.82 -8.23
C GLY A 39 -10.62 -2.67 -7.39
N VAL A 40 -10.65 -2.77 -6.06
CA VAL A 40 -9.93 -1.87 -5.17
C VAL A 40 -8.49 -2.33 -5.08
N THR A 41 -7.57 -1.41 -5.32
CA THR A 41 -6.12 -1.64 -5.22
C THR A 41 -5.51 -0.59 -4.32
N TYR A 42 -4.39 -0.91 -3.69
CA TYR A 42 -3.63 0.06 -2.93
C TYR A 42 -2.14 -0.20 -3.03
N VAL A 43 -1.36 0.86 -2.83
CA VAL A 43 0.10 0.82 -2.77
C VAL A 43 0.58 1.60 -1.55
N TYR A 44 1.64 1.09 -0.91
CA TYR A 44 2.32 1.81 0.15
C TYR A 44 3.65 2.41 -0.34
N ALA A 45 3.90 3.67 0.00
CA ALA A 45 5.20 4.31 -0.18
C ALA A 45 5.41 5.41 0.86
N GLU A 46 6.58 5.40 1.52
CA GLU A 46 7.05 6.48 2.40
C GLU A 46 6.04 6.90 3.49
N GLY A 47 5.37 5.93 4.11
CA GLY A 47 4.38 6.21 5.16
C GLY A 47 2.99 6.57 4.64
N TYR A 48 2.74 6.50 3.34
CA TYR A 48 1.44 6.77 2.73
C TYR A 48 0.88 5.53 2.04
N VAL A 49 -0.44 5.36 2.13
CA VAL A 49 -1.19 4.42 1.30
C VAL A 49 -1.99 5.21 0.28
N THR A 50 -1.83 4.85 -0.99
CA THR A 50 -2.67 5.35 -2.09
C THR A 50 -3.62 4.23 -2.48
N VAL A 51 -4.92 4.50 -2.42
CA VAL A 51 -6.00 3.61 -2.84
C VAL A 51 -6.53 4.07 -4.20
N THR A 52 -6.77 3.12 -5.09
CA THR A 52 -7.49 3.32 -6.35
C THR A 52 -8.70 2.39 -6.36
N ASN A 53 -9.90 2.98 -6.42
CA ASN A 53 -11.17 2.26 -6.47
C ASN A 53 -11.57 2.05 -7.93
N ASN A 54 -11.21 0.92 -8.53
CA ASN A 54 -11.71 0.53 -9.86
C ASN A 54 -12.92 -0.43 -9.74
N SER A 55 -13.59 -0.46 -8.59
CA SER A 55 -14.82 -1.21 -8.44
C SER A 55 -15.98 -0.52 -9.18
N GLY A 56 -17.10 -1.21 -9.30
CA GLY A 56 -18.33 -0.66 -9.89
C GLY A 56 -19.16 0.22 -8.93
N HIS A 57 -18.66 0.50 -7.72
CA HIS A 57 -19.40 1.19 -6.66
C HIS A 57 -18.53 2.22 -5.95
N ASP A 58 -19.17 3.22 -5.34
CA ASP A 58 -18.53 4.12 -4.40
C ASP A 58 -18.25 3.38 -3.09
N LEU A 59 -17.16 3.74 -2.41
CA LEU A 59 -16.82 3.21 -1.09
C LEU A 59 -17.06 4.27 -0.04
N ALA A 60 -18.06 4.06 0.80
CA ALA A 60 -18.30 4.88 1.98
C ALA A 60 -17.09 4.88 2.92
N VAL A 61 -16.53 3.69 3.17
CA VAL A 61 -15.44 3.49 4.13
C VAL A 61 -14.51 2.38 3.66
N LEU A 62 -13.20 2.64 3.72
CA LEU A 62 -12.15 1.63 3.59
C LEU A 62 -11.12 1.79 4.70
N THR A 63 -10.78 0.70 5.38
CA THR A 63 -9.71 0.64 6.37
C THR A 63 -8.70 -0.40 5.96
N ILE A 64 -7.44 0.02 5.88
CA ILE A 64 -6.30 -0.85 5.62
C ILE A 64 -5.45 -0.87 6.88
N GLN A 65 -5.11 -2.08 7.32
CA GLN A 65 -4.19 -2.30 8.44
C GLN A 65 -2.84 -2.74 7.88
N SER A 66 -1.78 -2.43 8.61
CA SER A 66 -0.45 -2.97 8.44
C SER A 66 0.02 -3.60 9.73
N GLU A 67 0.66 -4.75 9.64
CA GLU A 67 1.41 -5.37 10.73
C GLU A 67 2.90 -5.39 10.37
N TYR A 68 3.77 -5.06 11.33
CA TYR A 68 5.22 -5.12 11.13
C TYR A 68 5.80 -6.41 11.70
N ASN A 69 6.32 -7.27 10.81
CA ASN A 69 6.91 -8.55 11.20
C ASN A 69 8.41 -8.42 11.52
N GLY A 70 8.74 -7.50 12.44
CA GLY A 70 10.08 -7.29 12.97
C GLY A 70 10.20 -7.65 14.45
N GLU A 71 11.27 -7.20 15.11
CA GLU A 71 11.48 -7.45 16.55
C GLU A 71 10.47 -6.73 17.46
N LYS A 72 9.91 -5.62 16.98
CA LYS A 72 8.88 -4.84 17.68
C LYS A 72 7.55 -5.07 17.00
N SER A 73 6.51 -5.37 17.78
CA SER A 73 5.14 -5.39 17.27
C SER A 73 4.67 -3.96 17.05
N VAL A 74 4.53 -3.59 15.78
CA VAL A 74 4.05 -2.27 15.34
C VAL A 74 2.82 -2.49 14.47
N ASN A 75 1.74 -1.80 14.81
CA ASN A 75 0.52 -1.73 14.00
C ASN A 75 0.49 -0.43 13.22
N GLY A 76 0.01 -0.49 11.99
CA GLY A 76 -0.30 0.66 11.15
C GLY A 76 -1.77 0.66 10.78
N ILE A 77 -2.46 1.79 10.91
CA ILE A 77 -3.85 1.92 10.46
C ILE A 77 -3.96 3.14 9.55
N VAL A 78 -4.74 2.98 8.48
CA VAL A 78 -5.13 4.08 7.60
C VAL A 78 -6.60 3.93 7.22
N PHE A 79 -7.29 5.06 7.18
CA PHE A 79 -8.72 5.17 6.99
C PHE A 79 -9.04 6.10 5.83
N PHE A 80 -10.00 5.69 5.01
CA PHE A 80 -10.47 6.42 3.83
C PHE A 80 -11.99 6.49 3.87
N GLU A 81 -12.54 7.62 3.44
CA GLU A 81 -13.98 7.90 3.34
C GLU A 81 -14.32 8.36 1.92
N ASP A 82 -15.55 8.08 1.50
CA ASP A 82 -16.15 8.60 0.27
C ASP A 82 -15.23 8.46 -0.95
N ILE A 83 -14.77 7.24 -1.25
CA ILE A 83 -13.92 6.95 -2.41
C ILE A 83 -14.81 6.64 -3.61
N PRO A 84 -14.97 7.55 -4.59
CA PRO A 84 -15.86 7.31 -5.72
C PRO A 84 -15.35 6.16 -6.59
N ALA A 85 -16.23 5.51 -7.34
CA ALA A 85 -15.86 4.59 -8.41
C ALA A 85 -14.97 5.31 -9.44
N GLY A 86 -13.84 4.69 -9.79
CA GLY A 86 -12.76 5.30 -10.59
C GLY A 86 -11.88 6.30 -9.81
N GLY A 87 -12.17 6.53 -8.53
CA GLY A 87 -11.47 7.49 -7.68
C GLY A 87 -10.12 7.00 -7.18
N THR A 88 -9.26 7.95 -6.83
CA THR A 88 -7.99 7.70 -6.14
C THR A 88 -7.85 8.61 -4.93
N GLN A 89 -7.46 8.06 -3.80
CA GLN A 89 -7.17 8.81 -2.58
C GLN A 89 -5.82 8.39 -1.99
N LYS A 90 -5.14 9.31 -1.31
CA LYS A 90 -3.86 9.06 -0.65
C LYS A 90 -3.94 9.54 0.80
N GLN A 91 -3.60 8.66 1.74
CA GLN A 91 -3.65 8.96 3.16
C GLN A 91 -2.36 8.51 3.85
N LYS A 92 -1.99 9.21 4.93
CA LYS A 92 -0.83 8.86 5.74
C LYS A 92 -1.21 7.73 6.70
N VAL A 93 -0.34 6.73 6.81
CA VAL A 93 -0.51 5.65 7.79
C VAL A 93 -0.06 6.12 9.16
N GLU A 94 -0.87 5.89 10.17
CA GLU A 94 -0.46 6.07 11.55
C GLU A 94 0.09 4.75 12.09
N PHE A 95 1.39 4.74 12.42
CA PHE A 95 2.04 3.59 13.03
C PHE A 95 2.19 3.78 14.54
N THR A 96 1.92 2.73 15.30
CA THR A 96 2.00 2.71 16.76
C THR A 96 2.62 1.41 17.26
N LEU A 97 3.27 1.46 18.42
CA LEU A 97 3.70 0.25 19.13
C LEU A 97 2.51 -0.43 19.81
N ASP A 98 2.44 -1.75 19.72
CA ASP A 98 1.35 -2.52 20.32
C ASP A 98 1.36 -2.49 21.85
N SER A 99 2.54 -2.26 22.44
CA SER A 99 2.73 -2.28 23.88
C SER A 99 2.11 -1.09 24.61
N ASP A 100 2.14 0.10 23.99
CA ASP A 100 1.83 1.36 24.65
C ASP A 100 1.22 2.42 23.72
N GLU A 101 0.88 2.04 22.49
CA GLU A 101 0.28 2.90 21.46
C GLU A 101 1.15 4.13 21.08
N SER A 102 2.42 4.14 21.47
CA SER A 102 3.31 5.24 21.15
C SER A 102 3.56 5.32 19.64
N LYS A 103 3.58 6.55 19.11
CA LYS A 103 3.74 6.78 17.67
C LYS A 103 5.11 6.33 17.19
N VAL A 104 5.13 5.65 16.04
CA VAL A 104 6.34 5.19 15.37
C VAL A 104 6.51 5.96 14.06
N ASP A 105 7.72 6.49 13.84
CA ASP A 105 8.06 7.08 12.55
C ASP A 105 8.28 5.97 11.53
N TYR A 106 7.57 6.02 10.39
CA TYR A 106 7.67 5.07 9.31
C TYR A 106 9.11 4.94 8.78
N LYS A 107 9.96 5.98 8.94
CA LYS A 107 11.37 5.94 8.54
C LYS A 107 12.21 4.94 9.34
N THR A 108 11.72 4.52 10.51
CA THR A 108 12.37 3.52 11.36
C THR A 108 11.93 2.10 11.00
N LEU A 109 10.91 1.95 10.16
CA LEU A 109 10.36 0.68 9.72
C LEU A 109 10.98 0.28 8.38
N LYS A 110 11.22 -1.02 8.24
CA LYS A 110 11.61 -1.64 6.97
C LYS A 110 10.37 -1.97 6.14
N PRO A 111 10.12 -1.33 4.99
CA PRO A 111 8.90 -1.54 4.21
C PRO A 111 8.67 -3.01 3.83
N GLU A 112 9.72 -3.78 3.60
CA GLU A 112 9.67 -5.20 3.25
C GLU A 112 9.14 -6.10 4.36
N LEU A 113 9.11 -5.62 5.61
CA LEU A 113 8.56 -6.33 6.77
C LEU A 113 7.12 -5.92 7.08
N LEU A 114 6.56 -4.95 6.36
CA LEU A 114 5.17 -4.55 6.50
C LEU A 114 4.26 -5.50 5.70
N VAL A 115 3.22 -5.97 6.38
CA VAL A 115 2.17 -6.78 5.78
C VAL A 115 0.87 -6.00 5.83
N PHE A 116 0.32 -5.66 4.67
CA PHE A 116 -0.92 -4.90 4.58
C PHE A 116 -2.13 -5.80 4.31
N SER A 117 -3.26 -5.44 4.90
CA SER A 117 -4.52 -6.17 4.78
C SER A 117 -5.70 -5.22 4.75
N TYR A 118 -6.78 -5.63 4.09
CA TYR A 118 -8.06 -4.95 4.23
C TYR A 118 -8.68 -5.33 5.57
N LEU A 119 -8.92 -4.34 6.42
CA LEU A 119 -9.55 -4.53 7.73
C LEU A 119 -11.08 -4.31 7.64
N LYS A 120 -11.51 -3.28 6.91
CA LYS A 120 -12.92 -2.91 6.74
C LYS A 120 -13.16 -2.34 5.35
N ALA A 121 -14.29 -2.68 4.74
CA ALA A 121 -14.75 -2.07 3.50
C ALA A 121 -16.27 -2.00 3.47
N VAL A 122 -16.80 -0.84 3.13
CA VAL A 122 -18.24 -0.56 3.01
C VAL A 122 -18.45 0.21 1.71
N ARG A 123 -19.37 -0.27 0.88
CA ARG A 123 -19.87 0.47 -0.28
C ARG A 123 -21.09 1.30 0.09
N ASP A 124 -21.31 2.39 -0.63
CA ASP A 124 -22.57 3.14 -0.59
C ASP A 124 -23.70 2.42 -1.36
#